data_AF-F2UER8-F1
#
_entry.id   AF-F2UER8-F1
#
_cell.length_a   1.000
_cell.length_b   1.000
_cell.length_c   1.000
_cell.angle_alpha   90.00
_cell.angle_beta   90.00
_cell.angle_gamma   90.00
#
_symmetry.space_group_name_H-M   'P 1'
#
loop_
_entity.id
_entity.type
_entity.pdbx_description
1 polymer ?
#
loop_
_entity_poly.entity_id
_entity_poly.type
_entity_poly.pdbx_seq_one_letter_code
_entity_poly.pdbx_strand_id
1 'polypeptide(L)'
;MRRLCMLGVWVWEAVCLLSLAIMGGVLNHMRGSSGGVLTSDAFTASCDSKNCVGYWVAHVYTRLLMALPTAALVQLLSRNTKLTLVFAFATFVSIFVGWGCYFSIGWSDTGYNSRSGFLDWLIGRELEGWDFSRRFIRDYAGMGMRGLMWTLPAGYVMHHEGYGWQFSLSGAVMPAIYAFGFRDHPIWTADGWQPLTCSDPPFSQDWAFSTGTPMSEFLFGTWFWMCLLVALLRRSPSRSQVRRHRSSLLYEVLCWVVCIIFFVSSCWYASVKQDDKSNWGQTLVGCALSTLVLLIALVLEVRRRRCRRNAAGSEGVLLIQNTYGHTRVRKAYTGRDFEGGGGYEPLGTDDLHDAYFSSDDDDVDDDEDVIATTTAIGVYKDPDAISTTSRQKRGREHPLFVWFERFLGLLSVLSLLAILAFCLTALGWNWHTPRYCTSTHAPNCH
;
A
#
# COMPACT_ATOMS: atom_id res chain seq x y z
N MET A 1 -40.85 -8.05 0.46
CA MET A 1 -40.11 -8.30 1.71
C MET A 1 -38.60 -8.54 1.53
N ARG A 2 -38.11 -9.58 0.81
CA ARG A 2 -36.65 -9.83 0.68
C ARG A 2 -35.82 -8.62 0.22
N ARG A 3 -36.28 -7.83 -0.75
CA ARG A 3 -35.58 -6.61 -1.20
C ARG A 3 -35.50 -5.52 -0.11
N LEU A 4 -36.53 -5.39 0.72
CA LEU A 4 -36.56 -4.43 1.83
C LEU A 4 -35.65 -4.86 2.98
N CYS A 5 -35.63 -6.15 3.33
CA CYS A 5 -34.68 -6.68 4.31
C CYS A 5 -33.23 -6.51 3.86
N MET A 6 -32.95 -6.76 2.57
CA MET A 6 -31.61 -6.51 2.01
C MET A 6 -31.26 -5.03 2.10
N LEU A 7 -32.16 -4.11 1.71
CA LEU A 7 -31.95 -2.66 1.80
C LEU A 7 -31.58 -2.23 3.23
N GLY A 8 -32.26 -2.76 4.24
CA GLY A 8 -31.95 -2.47 5.65
C GLY A 8 -30.54 -2.88 6.06
N VAL A 9 -30.08 -4.07 5.65
CA VAL A 9 -28.70 -4.52 5.91
C VAL A 9 -27.68 -3.62 5.23
N TRP A 10 -27.93 -3.20 3.99
CA TRP A 10 -27.00 -2.33 3.25
C TRP A 10 -26.88 -0.94 3.87
N VAL A 11 -28.01 -0.35 4.27
CA VAL A 11 -28.01 0.96 4.95
C VAL A 11 -27.22 0.86 6.24
N TRP A 12 -27.41 -0.22 7.01
CA TRP A 12 -26.65 -0.46 8.23
C TRP A 12 -25.14 -0.59 7.97
N GLU A 13 -24.73 -1.40 6.99
CA GLU A 13 -23.32 -1.55 6.60
C GLU A 13 -22.69 -0.21 6.17
N ALA A 14 -23.40 0.56 5.35
CA ALA A 14 -22.94 1.87 4.91
C ALA A 14 -22.76 2.85 6.09
N VAL A 15 -23.71 2.85 7.03
CA VAL A 15 -23.62 3.65 8.26
C VAL A 15 -22.44 3.21 9.11
N CYS A 16 -22.24 1.91 9.32
CA CYS A 16 -21.09 1.41 10.09
C CYS A 16 -19.75 1.80 9.44
N LEU A 17 -19.64 1.69 8.12
CA LEU A 17 -18.41 2.07 7.40
C LEU A 17 -18.14 3.57 7.48
N LEU A 18 -19.17 4.40 7.32
CA LEU A 18 -19.05 5.84 7.45
C LEU A 18 -18.67 6.23 8.88
N SER A 19 -19.29 5.63 9.89
CA SER A 19 -18.95 5.88 11.30
C SER A 19 -17.51 5.51 11.63
N LEU A 20 -17.03 4.35 11.16
CA LEU A 20 -15.62 3.96 11.33
C LEU A 20 -14.69 4.95 10.63
N ALA A 21 -15.04 5.41 9.42
CA ALA A 21 -14.26 6.43 8.75
C ALA A 21 -14.23 7.76 9.52
N ILE A 22 -15.37 8.22 10.03
CA ILE A 22 -15.46 9.42 10.87
C ILE A 22 -14.59 9.26 12.12
N MET A 23 -14.59 8.09 12.78
CA MET A 23 -13.68 7.81 13.89
C MET A 23 -12.20 7.96 13.49
N GLY A 24 -11.82 7.50 12.30
CA GLY A 24 -10.50 7.74 11.74
C GLY A 24 -10.15 9.22 11.58
N GLY A 25 -11.14 10.04 11.21
CA GLY A 25 -11.03 11.50 11.21
C GLY A 25 -10.80 12.07 12.60
N VAL A 26 -11.58 11.65 13.59
CA VAL A 26 -11.42 12.07 14.99
C VAL A 26 -10.03 11.70 15.51
N LEU A 27 -9.57 10.48 15.27
CA LEU A 27 -8.23 10.04 15.70
C LEU A 27 -7.12 10.85 15.03
N ASN A 28 -7.22 11.12 13.71
CA ASN A 28 -6.22 11.93 13.03
C ASN A 28 -6.26 13.40 13.46
N HIS A 29 -7.44 13.93 13.78
CA HIS A 29 -7.61 15.24 14.38
C HIS A 29 -6.97 15.31 15.77
N MET A 30 -7.30 14.39 16.68
CA MET A 30 -6.71 14.34 18.04
C MET A 30 -5.19 14.23 18.01
N ARG A 31 -4.66 13.59 16.96
CA ARG A 31 -3.22 13.51 16.70
C ARG A 31 -2.64 14.83 16.19
N GLY A 32 -3.30 15.45 15.21
CA GLY A 32 -2.80 16.62 14.48
C GLY A 32 -3.07 17.95 15.18
N SER A 33 -4.08 18.02 16.05
CA SER A 33 -4.39 19.20 16.84
C SER A 33 -3.49 19.22 18.08
N SER A 34 -2.76 20.31 18.25
CA SER A 34 -1.99 20.61 19.46
C SER A 34 -2.89 20.82 20.70
N GLY A 35 -4.20 20.60 20.58
CA GLY A 35 -5.17 20.56 21.68
C GLY A 35 -5.88 19.21 21.84
N GLY A 36 -5.55 18.18 21.05
CA GLY A 36 -6.39 16.97 20.96
C GLY A 36 -6.35 16.04 22.18
N VAL A 37 -5.25 16.02 22.94
CA VAL A 37 -5.09 15.25 24.21
C VAL A 37 -3.95 15.83 25.06
N LEU A 38 -3.03 16.58 24.45
CA LEU A 38 -1.83 17.11 25.08
C LEU A 38 -1.90 18.64 24.93
N THR A 39 -1.83 19.36 26.05
CA THR A 39 -1.86 20.83 26.07
C THR A 39 -0.70 21.41 25.26
N SER A 40 -0.82 22.67 24.82
CA SER A 40 0.29 23.40 24.20
C SER A 40 1.57 23.30 25.02
N ASP A 41 1.45 23.24 26.35
CA ASP A 41 2.57 23.10 27.30
C ASP A 41 3.40 21.81 27.11
N ALA A 42 2.80 20.74 26.59
CA ALA A 42 3.50 19.52 26.26
C ALA A 42 4.35 19.64 24.98
N PHE A 43 4.04 20.61 24.11
CA PHE A 43 4.73 20.87 22.83
C PHE A 43 5.57 22.17 22.85
N THR A 44 5.30 23.12 23.76
CA THR A 44 6.07 24.37 23.94
C THR A 44 7.29 24.19 24.82
N ALA A 45 7.47 23.02 25.45
CA ALA A 45 8.76 22.61 25.97
C ALA A 45 9.74 22.44 24.79
N SER A 46 10.31 23.55 24.32
CA SER A 46 11.41 23.50 23.37
C SER A 46 12.50 22.63 23.98
N CYS A 47 13.12 21.80 23.15
CA CYS A 47 14.28 20.99 23.55
C CYS A 47 15.53 21.85 23.87
N ASP A 48 15.37 23.12 24.23
CA ASP A 48 16.47 24.00 24.65
C ASP A 48 16.85 23.77 26.13
N SER A 49 16.00 23.09 26.93
CA SER A 49 16.30 22.82 28.34
C SER A 49 15.90 21.40 28.80
N LYS A 50 16.84 20.44 28.70
CA LYS A 50 16.95 19.16 29.47
C LYS A 50 15.74 18.19 29.57
N ASN A 51 14.53 18.52 29.10
CA ASN A 51 13.31 17.72 29.24
C ASN A 51 12.81 17.15 27.90
N CYS A 52 13.71 16.61 27.07
CA CYS A 52 13.37 15.94 25.81
C CYS A 52 12.42 14.74 26.00
N VAL A 53 12.36 14.16 27.20
CA VAL A 53 11.53 12.98 27.50
C VAL A 53 10.05 13.28 27.33
N GLY A 54 9.57 14.44 27.79
CA GLY A 54 8.16 14.84 27.65
C GLY A 54 7.73 14.98 26.19
N TYR A 55 8.57 15.63 25.38
CA TYR A 55 8.39 15.78 23.94
C TYR A 55 8.27 14.42 23.24
N TRP A 56 9.21 13.50 23.49
CA TRP A 56 9.18 12.17 22.85
C TRP A 56 8.00 11.31 23.29
N VAL A 57 7.61 11.36 24.58
CA VAL A 57 6.44 10.62 25.09
C VAL A 57 5.15 11.13 24.44
N ALA A 58 5.00 12.44 24.31
CA ALA A 58 3.88 13.07 23.60
C ALA A 58 3.79 12.59 22.13
N HIS A 59 4.93 12.55 21.43
CA HIS A 59 4.98 12.06 20.04
C HIS A 59 4.72 10.56 19.91
N VAL A 60 5.22 9.73 20.83
CA VAL A 60 4.93 8.29 20.83
C VAL A 60 3.44 8.04 21.05
N TYR A 61 2.84 8.72 22.04
CA TYR A 61 1.42 8.58 22.36
C TYR A 61 0.52 8.95 21.17
N THR A 62 0.75 10.12 20.56
CA THR A 62 -0.04 10.59 19.41
C THR A 62 0.10 9.66 18.19
N ARG A 63 1.27 9.04 17.99
CA ARG A 63 1.45 8.03 16.93
C ARG A 63 0.68 6.74 17.22
N LEU A 64 0.71 6.27 18.46
CA LEU A 64 -0.01 5.06 18.87
C LEU A 64 -1.53 5.24 18.75
N LEU A 65 -2.04 6.45 19.02
CA LEU A 65 -3.46 6.80 18.93
C LEU A 65 -4.05 6.55 17.53
N MET A 66 -3.26 6.71 16.47
CA MET A 66 -3.70 6.39 15.11
C MET A 66 -3.22 5.00 14.66
N ALA A 67 -2.00 4.61 15.01
CA ALA A 67 -1.40 3.36 14.55
C ALA A 67 -2.08 2.10 15.11
N LEU A 68 -2.41 2.07 16.40
CA LEU A 68 -3.01 0.89 17.04
C LEU A 68 -4.45 0.65 16.55
N PRO A 69 -5.36 1.65 16.50
CA PRO A 69 -6.70 1.42 15.97
C PRO A 69 -6.69 1.05 14.49
N THR A 70 -5.81 1.67 13.69
CA THR A 70 -5.64 1.30 12.27
C THR A 70 -5.21 -0.17 12.13
N ALA A 71 -4.22 -0.60 12.92
CA ALA A 71 -3.76 -1.99 12.92
C ALA A 71 -4.84 -2.96 13.40
N ALA A 72 -5.56 -2.62 14.48
CA ALA A 72 -6.67 -3.43 14.98
C ALA A 72 -7.77 -3.60 13.93
N LEU A 73 -8.14 -2.52 13.22
CA LEU A 73 -9.10 -2.57 12.13
C LEU A 73 -8.63 -3.50 10.99
N VAL A 74 -7.37 -3.37 10.59
CA VAL A 74 -6.75 -4.27 9.60
C VAL A 74 -6.79 -5.71 10.07
N GLN A 75 -6.45 -6.00 11.34
CA GLN A 75 -6.48 -7.36 11.88
C GLN A 75 -7.90 -7.93 11.88
N LEU A 76 -8.89 -7.15 12.31
CA LEU A 76 -10.29 -7.57 12.39
C LEU A 76 -10.86 -7.92 11.01
N LEU A 77 -10.57 -7.10 10.00
CA LEU A 77 -11.14 -7.26 8.65
C LEU A 77 -10.33 -8.23 7.76
N SER A 78 -9.00 -8.18 7.84
CA SER A 78 -8.12 -9.00 6.99
C SER A 78 -7.80 -10.37 7.58
N ARG A 79 -7.82 -10.49 8.91
CA ARG A 79 -7.27 -11.63 9.68
C ARG A 79 -5.83 -11.99 9.27
N ASN A 80 -5.04 -11.01 8.82
CA ASN A 80 -3.67 -11.20 8.35
C ASN A 80 -2.69 -10.44 9.26
N THR A 81 -2.06 -11.16 10.19
CA THR A 81 -1.11 -10.58 11.15
C THR A 81 0.06 -9.85 10.48
N LYS A 82 0.53 -10.33 9.31
CA LYS A 82 1.62 -9.67 8.59
C LYS A 82 1.20 -8.28 8.12
N LEU A 83 -0.01 -8.19 7.54
CA LEU A 83 -0.56 -6.93 7.09
C LEU A 83 -0.81 -5.98 8.26
N THR A 84 -1.33 -6.49 9.36
CA THR A 84 -1.51 -5.75 10.62
C THR A 84 -0.23 -5.12 11.12
N LEU A 85 0.88 -5.89 11.16
CA LEU A 85 2.18 -5.37 11.59
C LEU A 85 2.72 -4.30 10.64
N VAL A 86 2.56 -4.48 9.33
CA VAL A 86 2.94 -3.47 8.33
C VAL A 86 2.16 -2.18 8.55
N PHE A 87 0.85 -2.24 8.77
CA PHE A 87 0.03 -1.06 9.02
C PHE A 87 0.35 -0.40 10.36
N ALA A 88 0.55 -1.17 11.43
CA ALA A 88 0.96 -0.64 12.73
C ALA A 88 2.27 0.14 12.59
N PHE A 89 3.29 -0.47 12.00
CA PHE A 89 4.60 0.12 11.86
C PHE A 89 4.62 1.31 10.89
N ALA A 90 4.05 1.14 9.69
CA ALA A 90 4.00 2.20 8.69
C ALA A 90 3.25 3.43 9.23
N THR A 91 2.10 3.23 9.87
CA THR A 91 1.31 4.32 10.46
C THR A 91 2.06 4.98 11.61
N PHE A 92 2.69 4.22 12.51
CA PHE A 92 3.47 4.77 13.61
C PHE A 92 4.64 5.66 13.14
N VAL A 93 5.32 5.23 12.08
CA VAL A 93 6.56 5.85 11.61
C VAL A 93 6.31 7.03 10.65
N SER A 94 5.35 6.92 9.74
CA SER A 94 5.15 7.89 8.65
C SER A 94 4.28 9.10 9.01
N ILE A 95 3.60 9.05 10.16
CA ILE A 95 2.64 10.07 10.59
C ILE A 95 3.28 11.40 11.04
N PHE A 96 4.48 11.37 11.66
CA PHE A 96 5.13 12.56 12.27
C PHE A 96 6.48 12.88 11.67
N VAL A 97 6.56 12.67 10.37
CA VAL A 97 7.70 13.06 9.59
C VAL A 97 7.62 14.59 9.47
N GLY A 98 8.73 15.27 9.71
CA GLY A 98 8.82 16.68 10.03
C GLY A 98 8.55 17.64 8.87
N TRP A 99 7.30 17.67 8.44
CA TRP A 99 6.88 18.22 7.15
C TRP A 99 6.30 19.63 7.21
N GLY A 100 6.49 20.35 8.31
CA GLY A 100 6.01 21.72 8.51
C GLY A 100 6.35 22.68 7.36
N CYS A 101 7.33 22.33 6.52
CA CYS A 101 7.69 23.03 5.28
C CYS A 101 6.53 23.13 4.28
N TYR A 102 5.67 22.12 4.12
CA TYR A 102 4.62 22.11 3.08
C TYR A 102 3.21 22.39 3.60
N PHE A 103 3.05 22.81 4.86
CA PHE A 103 1.74 23.10 5.44
C PHE A 103 1.22 24.52 5.11
N SER A 104 2.00 25.35 4.45
CA SER A 104 1.66 26.72 4.07
C SER A 104 0.70 26.83 2.87
N ILE A 105 0.12 25.72 2.40
CA ILE A 105 -0.84 25.71 1.27
C ILE A 105 -1.98 26.69 1.56
N GLY A 106 -1.99 27.84 0.87
CA GLY A 106 -3.08 28.81 0.96
C GLY A 106 -3.08 29.72 2.19
N TRP A 107 -2.03 29.72 3.03
CA TRP A 107 -2.03 30.50 4.28
C TRP A 107 -1.74 31.99 4.07
N SER A 108 -0.88 32.38 3.13
CA SER A 108 -0.53 33.79 2.92
C SER A 108 0.10 34.09 1.56
N ASP A 109 -0.31 35.21 0.97
CA ASP A 109 0.31 35.79 -0.24
C ASP A 109 1.72 36.34 0.02
N THR A 110 2.13 36.50 1.28
CA THR A 110 3.42 37.06 1.68
C THR A 110 4.23 36.18 2.63
N GLY A 111 3.64 35.12 3.19
CA GLY A 111 4.31 34.22 4.12
C GLY A 111 5.37 33.37 3.42
N TYR A 112 6.58 33.37 3.97
CA TYR A 112 7.71 32.56 3.52
C TYR A 112 8.05 31.50 4.58
N ASN A 113 8.24 30.26 4.17
CA ASN A 113 8.74 29.20 5.05
C ASN A 113 10.25 28.99 4.88
N SER A 114 11.03 29.25 5.93
CA SER A 114 12.49 29.11 5.90
C SER A 114 12.98 27.66 6.03
N ARG A 115 12.10 26.74 6.45
CA ARG A 115 12.44 25.32 6.69
C ARG A 115 12.65 24.59 5.37
N SER A 116 13.70 23.78 5.29
CA SER A 116 13.87 22.90 4.12
C SER A 116 12.98 21.67 4.26
N GLY A 117 12.35 21.26 3.17
CA GLY A 117 11.63 20.01 3.07
C GLY A 117 12.37 18.96 2.26
N PHE A 118 12.12 17.67 2.54
CA PHE A 118 12.81 16.55 1.87
C PHE A 118 12.75 16.54 0.35
N LEU A 119 11.74 17.16 -0.25
CA LEU A 119 11.55 17.18 -1.69
C LEU A 119 12.10 18.44 -2.33
N ASP A 120 12.70 19.37 -1.58
CA ASP A 120 13.16 20.65 -2.10
C ASP A 120 14.22 20.47 -3.20
N TRP A 121 14.96 19.35 -3.22
CA TRP A 121 15.83 19.03 -4.35
C TRP A 121 15.05 18.84 -5.66
N LEU A 122 13.80 18.39 -5.61
CA LEU A 122 12.94 18.13 -6.77
C LEU A 122 12.03 19.33 -7.06
N ILE A 123 11.33 19.85 -6.05
CA ILE A 123 10.31 20.89 -6.19
C ILE A 123 10.83 22.32 -5.87
N GLY A 124 12.10 22.43 -5.51
CA GLY A 124 12.75 23.69 -5.12
C GLY A 124 12.48 24.07 -3.67
N ARG A 125 13.51 24.63 -3.02
CA ARG A 125 13.35 25.36 -1.75
C ARG A 125 12.62 26.66 -2.03
N GLU A 126 11.71 27.05 -1.13
CA GLU A 126 11.15 28.41 -1.21
C GLU A 126 12.27 29.43 -1.20
N LEU A 127 12.11 30.51 -1.96
CA LEU A 127 12.96 31.68 -1.85
C LEU A 127 12.09 32.90 -1.55
N GLU A 128 12.69 33.87 -0.87
CA GLU A 128 12.11 35.19 -0.71
C GLU A 128 11.81 35.78 -2.10
N GLY A 129 10.58 36.26 -2.31
CA GLY A 129 10.12 36.80 -3.58
C GLY A 129 9.48 35.79 -4.55
N TRP A 130 9.34 34.51 -4.20
CA TRP A 130 8.42 33.63 -4.94
C TRP A 130 7.00 34.20 -4.89
N ASP A 131 6.25 34.10 -5.98
CA ASP A 131 4.83 34.46 -5.99
C ASP A 131 3.98 33.38 -5.30
N PHE A 132 2.70 33.71 -5.04
CA PHE A 132 1.76 32.78 -4.42
C PHE A 132 1.61 31.48 -5.22
N SER A 133 1.48 31.57 -6.55
CA SER A 133 1.26 30.40 -7.42
C SER A 133 2.42 29.41 -7.34
N ARG A 134 3.66 29.89 -7.33
CA ARG A 134 4.85 29.04 -7.22
C ARG A 134 4.93 28.35 -5.86
N ARG A 135 4.64 29.08 -4.77
CA ARG A 135 4.58 28.50 -3.41
C ARG A 135 3.47 27.46 -3.29
N PHE A 136 2.27 27.79 -3.79
CA PHE A 136 1.13 26.87 -3.77
C PHE A 136 1.44 25.57 -4.51
N ILE A 137 2.00 25.64 -5.72
CA ILE A 137 2.36 24.46 -6.50
C ILE A 137 3.42 23.60 -5.79
N ARG A 138 4.43 24.24 -5.19
CA ARG A 138 5.42 23.54 -4.36
C ARG A 138 4.76 22.80 -3.20
N ASP A 139 3.98 23.51 -2.40
CA ASP A 139 3.40 22.95 -1.18
C ASP A 139 2.36 21.88 -1.49
N TYR A 140 1.56 22.06 -2.54
CA TYR A 140 0.62 21.06 -3.02
C TYR A 140 1.34 19.78 -3.43
N ALA A 141 2.42 19.89 -4.21
CA ALA A 141 3.23 18.74 -4.61
C ALA A 141 3.88 18.06 -3.39
N GLY A 142 4.53 18.83 -2.51
CA GLY A 142 5.21 18.34 -1.32
C GLY A 142 4.27 17.62 -0.35
N MET A 143 3.09 18.19 -0.09
CA MET A 143 2.07 17.60 0.78
C MET A 143 1.44 16.35 0.15
N GLY A 144 1.24 16.33 -1.17
CA GLY A 144 0.79 15.14 -1.89
C GLY A 144 1.75 13.97 -1.80
N MET A 145 3.04 14.24 -2.02
CA MET A 145 4.09 13.22 -1.91
C MET A 145 4.27 12.75 -0.46
N ARG A 146 4.10 13.64 0.52
CA ARG A 146 4.01 13.27 1.93
C ARG A 146 2.88 12.28 2.18
N GLY A 147 1.67 12.58 1.70
CA GLY A 147 0.54 11.68 1.87
C GLY A 147 0.82 10.31 1.24
N LEU A 148 1.39 10.28 0.03
CA LEU A 148 1.81 9.03 -0.62
C LEU A 148 2.85 8.26 0.19
N MET A 149 3.79 8.94 0.84
CA MET A 149 4.78 8.28 1.68
C MET A 149 4.14 7.55 2.87
N TRP A 150 3.05 8.10 3.40
CA TRP A 150 2.26 7.43 4.44
C TRP A 150 1.49 6.22 3.89
N THR A 151 0.79 6.37 2.76
CA THR A 151 -0.19 5.36 2.34
C THR A 151 0.36 4.31 1.37
N LEU A 152 1.31 4.68 0.51
CA LEU A 152 1.78 3.84 -0.60
C LEU A 152 2.50 2.56 -0.14
N PRO A 153 3.44 2.58 0.83
CA PRO A 153 4.16 1.36 1.23
C PRO A 153 3.21 0.29 1.80
N ALA A 154 2.36 0.66 2.75
CA ALA A 154 1.41 -0.26 3.36
C ALA A 154 0.31 -0.70 2.38
N GLY A 155 -0.18 0.23 1.53
CA GLY A 155 -1.16 -0.09 0.51
C GLY A 155 -0.63 -1.01 -0.58
N TYR A 156 0.64 -0.86 -0.98
CA TYR A 156 1.26 -1.74 -1.95
C TYR A 156 1.33 -3.18 -1.42
N VAL A 157 1.73 -3.37 -0.16
CA VAL A 157 1.71 -4.68 0.50
C VAL A 157 0.28 -5.22 0.55
N MET A 158 -0.70 -4.41 0.96
CA MET A 158 -2.11 -4.79 0.99
C MET A 158 -2.62 -5.26 -0.37
N HIS A 159 -2.30 -4.54 -1.44
CA HIS A 159 -2.70 -4.89 -2.79
C HIS A 159 -2.19 -6.27 -3.22
N HIS A 160 -0.93 -6.59 -2.88
CA HIS A 160 -0.32 -7.89 -3.17
C HIS A 160 -0.84 -9.04 -2.32
N GLU A 161 -1.39 -8.74 -1.14
CA GLU A 161 -2.13 -9.70 -0.31
C GLU A 161 -3.58 -9.93 -0.82
N GLY A 162 -3.95 -9.31 -1.95
CA GLY A 162 -5.22 -9.57 -2.67
C GLY A 162 -6.35 -8.58 -2.37
N TYR A 163 -6.06 -7.53 -1.61
CA TYR A 163 -7.01 -6.47 -1.27
C TYR A 163 -7.05 -5.36 -2.33
N GLY A 164 -7.91 -4.37 -2.14
CA GLY A 164 -8.02 -3.20 -2.99
C GLY A 164 -6.77 -2.31 -2.99
N TRP A 165 -6.55 -1.56 -4.08
CA TRP A 165 -5.40 -0.64 -4.23
C TRP A 165 -5.71 0.78 -3.77
N GLN A 166 -6.97 1.10 -3.45
CA GLN A 166 -7.46 2.45 -3.19
C GLN A 166 -6.65 3.15 -2.11
N PHE A 167 -6.34 2.42 -1.04
CA PHE A 167 -5.54 2.95 0.06
C PHE A 167 -4.13 3.37 -0.39
N SER A 168 -3.48 2.64 -1.30
CA SER A 168 -2.10 2.95 -1.69
C SER A 168 -1.94 4.37 -2.22
N LEU A 169 -2.94 4.86 -2.97
CA LEU A 169 -2.92 6.19 -3.59
C LEU A 169 -3.75 7.21 -2.81
N SER A 170 -4.38 6.83 -1.70
CA SER A 170 -5.29 7.74 -0.97
C SER A 170 -4.58 8.97 -0.42
N GLY A 171 -3.30 8.84 -0.07
CA GLY A 171 -2.47 9.94 0.38
C GLY A 171 -2.27 11.06 -0.63
N ALA A 172 -2.42 10.80 -1.94
CA ALA A 172 -2.35 11.82 -2.98
C ALA A 172 -3.42 12.92 -2.84
N VAL A 173 -4.53 12.65 -2.14
CA VAL A 173 -5.63 13.60 -1.95
C VAL A 173 -5.35 14.60 -0.82
N MET A 174 -4.35 14.35 0.02
CA MET A 174 -3.96 15.22 1.13
C MET A 174 -3.88 16.71 0.75
N PRO A 175 -3.14 17.15 -0.29
CA PRO A 175 -3.00 18.57 -0.61
C PRO A 175 -4.32 19.22 -1.02
N ALA A 176 -5.23 18.51 -1.68
CA ALA A 176 -6.55 19.03 -2.01
C ALA A 176 -7.36 19.30 -0.75
N ILE A 177 -7.38 18.34 0.19
CA ILE A 177 -8.09 18.47 1.47
C ILE A 177 -7.54 19.66 2.28
N TYR A 178 -6.22 19.81 2.35
CA TYR A 178 -5.61 20.91 3.08
C TYR A 178 -5.83 22.26 2.39
N ALA A 179 -5.78 22.32 1.06
CA ALA A 179 -6.10 23.53 0.31
C ALA A 179 -7.55 24.01 0.58
N PHE A 180 -8.51 23.08 0.73
CA PHE A 180 -9.88 23.42 1.12
C PHE A 180 -9.96 23.92 2.56
N GLY A 181 -9.30 23.26 3.51
CA GLY A 181 -9.37 23.66 4.92
C GLY A 181 -8.81 25.04 5.20
N PHE A 182 -7.87 25.55 4.40
CA PHE A 182 -7.32 26.90 4.56
C PHE A 182 -8.15 28.01 3.88
N ARG A 183 -8.95 27.69 2.85
CA ARG A 183 -9.68 28.71 2.05
C ARG A 183 -10.84 29.35 2.81
N ASP A 184 -11.48 28.62 3.71
CA ASP A 184 -12.74 29.04 4.36
C ASP A 184 -12.55 29.69 5.74
N HIS A 185 -11.31 29.79 6.21
CA HIS A 185 -11.00 30.34 7.52
C HIS A 185 -11.54 31.78 7.76
N PRO A 186 -11.44 32.74 6.81
CA PRO A 186 -11.92 34.10 7.05
C PRO A 186 -13.45 34.24 7.06
N ILE A 187 -14.16 33.36 6.33
CA ILE A 187 -15.62 33.44 6.15
C ILE A 187 -16.35 32.82 7.33
N TRP A 188 -15.86 31.69 7.86
CA TRP A 188 -16.48 31.04 9.03
C TRP A 188 -16.34 31.86 10.31
N THR A 189 -15.30 32.67 10.43
CA THR A 189 -15.12 33.61 11.55
C THR A 189 -15.90 34.91 11.38
N ALA A 190 -16.40 35.22 10.18
CA ALA A 190 -17.10 36.48 9.90
C ALA A 190 -18.60 36.45 10.28
N ASP A 191 -19.25 35.28 10.20
CA ASP A 191 -20.71 35.17 10.32
C ASP A 191 -21.22 34.66 11.70
N GLY A 192 -20.37 34.62 12.73
CA GLY A 192 -20.79 34.34 14.11
C GLY A 192 -21.40 32.94 14.36
N TRP A 193 -21.30 32.02 13.40
CA TRP A 193 -21.79 30.65 13.53
C TRP A 193 -20.78 29.79 14.31
N GLN A 194 -20.89 29.82 15.65
CA GLN A 194 -20.15 28.92 16.54
C GLN A 194 -21.04 27.71 16.91
N PRO A 195 -20.79 26.49 16.38
CA PRO A 195 -21.51 25.32 16.84
C PRO A 195 -20.98 24.88 18.21
N LEU A 196 -21.86 24.91 19.21
CA LEU A 196 -21.77 24.27 20.54
C LEU A 196 -20.75 24.85 21.52
N THR A 197 -21.20 25.87 22.25
CA THR A 197 -20.59 26.40 23.47
C THR A 197 -20.26 25.30 24.50
N CYS A 198 -18.98 24.94 24.63
CA CYS A 198 -18.44 24.38 25.87
C CYS A 198 -17.67 25.50 26.57
N SER A 199 -18.21 25.96 27.70
CA SER A 199 -17.84 27.19 28.40
C SER A 199 -16.65 27.07 29.35
N ASP A 200 -15.83 26.02 29.27
CA ASP A 200 -14.70 25.83 30.18
C ASP A 200 -13.35 25.86 29.43
N PRO A 201 -12.41 26.76 29.81
CA PRO A 201 -11.02 26.69 29.35
C PRO A 201 -10.34 25.43 29.91
N PRO A 202 -9.45 24.76 29.14
CA PRO A 202 -8.55 25.35 28.14
C PRO A 202 -9.03 25.23 26.68
N PHE A 203 -10.26 24.81 26.43
CA PHE A 203 -10.76 24.53 25.07
C PHE A 203 -11.61 25.68 24.52
N SER A 204 -11.03 26.87 24.37
CA SER A 204 -11.66 27.90 23.54
C SER A 204 -11.69 27.39 22.09
N GLN A 205 -12.90 27.21 21.55
CA GLN A 205 -13.16 26.72 20.19
C GLN A 205 -12.40 27.50 19.10
N ASP A 206 -12.06 28.75 19.40
CA ASP A 206 -11.20 29.59 18.57
C ASP A 206 -9.92 28.84 18.19
N TRP A 207 -9.27 28.09 19.08
CA TRP A 207 -8.01 27.43 18.74
C TRP A 207 -8.15 26.14 17.91
N ALA A 208 -9.28 25.43 18.04
CA ALA A 208 -9.52 24.18 17.33
C ALA A 208 -9.84 24.37 15.84
N PHE A 209 -10.32 25.57 15.46
CA PHE A 209 -10.67 25.91 14.08
C PHE A 209 -9.98 27.17 13.53
N SER A 210 -9.23 27.94 14.34
CA SER A 210 -8.53 29.16 13.89
C SER A 210 -7.30 28.94 12.99
N THR A 211 -7.03 27.70 12.62
CA THR A 211 -6.03 27.37 11.61
C THR A 211 -6.67 26.29 10.75
N GLY A 212 -6.68 26.37 9.43
CA GLY A 212 -7.35 25.36 8.57
C GLY A 212 -6.86 23.89 8.77
N THR A 213 -5.80 23.71 9.57
CA THR A 213 -5.11 22.46 9.85
C THR A 213 -5.98 21.41 10.55
N PRO A 214 -6.70 21.65 11.67
CA PRO A 214 -7.37 20.57 12.38
C PRO A 214 -8.60 20.01 11.65
N MET A 215 -9.33 20.85 10.89
CA MET A 215 -10.39 20.38 9.99
C MET A 215 -9.80 19.53 8.85
N SER A 216 -8.69 19.99 8.25
CA SER A 216 -7.99 19.22 7.20
C SER A 216 -7.47 17.87 7.72
N GLU A 217 -6.96 17.84 8.95
CA GLU A 217 -6.55 16.60 9.63
C GLU A 217 -7.75 15.67 9.85
N PHE A 218 -8.89 16.19 10.30
CA PHE A 218 -10.13 15.41 10.43
C PHE A 218 -10.55 14.82 9.07
N LEU A 219 -10.71 15.66 8.05
CA LEU A 219 -11.16 15.25 6.72
C LEU A 219 -10.19 14.25 6.08
N PHE A 220 -8.88 14.45 6.25
CA PHE A 220 -7.88 13.51 5.74
C PHE A 220 -7.92 12.18 6.49
N GLY A 221 -8.09 12.18 7.81
CA GLY A 221 -8.27 10.95 8.59
C GLY A 221 -9.50 10.17 8.17
N THR A 222 -10.62 10.86 7.91
CA THR A 222 -11.84 10.25 7.37
C THR A 222 -11.60 9.67 5.99
N TRP A 223 -10.99 10.43 5.08
CA TRP A 223 -10.63 9.97 3.74
C TRP A 223 -9.72 8.74 3.77
N PHE A 224 -8.68 8.76 4.61
CA PHE A 224 -7.74 7.66 4.80
C PHE A 224 -8.46 6.39 5.22
N TRP A 225 -9.32 6.46 6.25
CA TRP A 225 -10.04 5.30 6.77
C TRP A 225 -11.10 4.80 5.79
N MET A 226 -11.80 5.69 5.06
CA MET A 226 -12.71 5.27 3.99
C MET A 226 -11.98 4.43 2.93
N CYS A 227 -10.83 4.91 2.44
CA CYS A 227 -10.04 4.19 1.44
C CYS A 227 -9.51 2.86 1.98
N LEU A 228 -9.11 2.81 3.25
CA LEU A 228 -8.66 1.59 3.92
C LEU A 228 -9.79 0.55 4.03
N LEU A 229 -10.94 0.97 4.54
CA LEU A 229 -12.12 0.11 4.71
C LEU A 229 -12.58 -0.47 3.37
N VAL A 230 -12.71 0.38 2.35
CA VAL A 230 -13.09 -0.05 1.00
C VAL A 230 -12.08 -1.05 0.42
N ALA A 231 -10.79 -0.80 0.62
CA ALA A 231 -9.75 -1.71 0.15
C ALA A 231 -9.76 -3.06 0.88
N LEU A 232 -9.98 -3.07 2.20
CA LEU A 232 -10.06 -4.30 3.02
C LEU A 232 -11.31 -5.13 2.70
N LEU A 233 -12.45 -4.46 2.46
CA LEU A 233 -13.69 -5.12 2.06
C LEU A 233 -13.62 -5.71 0.65
N ARG A 234 -12.83 -5.10 -0.25
CA ARG A 234 -12.57 -5.65 -1.57
C ARG A 234 -11.54 -6.77 -1.51
N ARG A 235 -11.96 -7.93 -0.97
CA ARG A 235 -11.17 -9.16 -1.06
C ARG A 235 -11.31 -9.75 -2.45
N SER A 236 -10.35 -9.48 -3.33
CA SER A 236 -10.37 -10.09 -4.65
C SER A 236 -10.09 -11.59 -4.52
N PRO A 237 -10.99 -12.46 -4.97
CA PRO A 237 -10.70 -13.87 -4.97
C PRO A 237 -9.54 -14.18 -5.93
N SER A 238 -8.63 -15.03 -5.47
CA SER A 238 -7.35 -15.38 -6.11
C SER A 238 -7.40 -15.77 -7.59
N ARG A 239 -8.57 -16.10 -8.14
CA ARG A 239 -8.73 -16.67 -9.49
C ARG A 239 -8.77 -15.65 -10.65
N SER A 240 -8.88 -14.34 -10.40
CA SER A 240 -8.82 -13.32 -11.48
C SER A 240 -7.43 -12.73 -11.73
N GLN A 241 -6.38 -13.28 -11.10
CA GLN A 241 -4.99 -12.81 -11.21
C GLN A 241 -4.48 -12.71 -12.65
N VAL A 242 -4.96 -13.54 -13.57
CA VAL A 242 -4.47 -13.60 -14.97
C VAL A 242 -4.82 -12.32 -15.76
N ARG A 243 -5.99 -11.70 -15.52
CA ARG A 243 -6.42 -10.50 -16.27
C ARG A 243 -5.91 -9.18 -15.67
N ARG A 244 -5.30 -9.22 -14.48
CA ARG A 244 -4.69 -8.06 -13.79
C ARG A 244 -3.32 -7.66 -14.34
N HIS A 245 -2.74 -8.42 -15.27
CA HIS A 245 -1.31 -8.31 -15.59
C HIS A 245 -0.90 -6.94 -16.18
N ARG A 246 -1.72 -6.31 -17.05
CA ARG A 246 -1.36 -5.02 -17.67
C ARG A 246 -1.55 -3.81 -16.74
N SER A 247 -2.66 -3.75 -16.01
CA SER A 247 -2.89 -2.67 -15.03
C SER A 247 -1.93 -2.74 -13.84
N SER A 248 -1.44 -3.95 -13.50
CA SER A 248 -0.42 -4.15 -12.47
C SER A 248 0.92 -3.53 -12.85
N LEU A 249 1.31 -3.60 -14.13
CA LEU A 249 2.61 -3.08 -14.57
C LEU A 249 2.71 -1.56 -14.39
N LEU A 250 1.69 -0.81 -14.84
CA LEU A 250 1.69 0.66 -14.68
C LEU A 250 1.72 1.08 -13.21
N TYR A 251 0.93 0.40 -12.37
CA TYR A 251 0.91 0.64 -10.93
C TYR A 251 2.27 0.34 -10.28
N GLU A 252 2.93 -0.74 -10.67
CA GLU A 252 4.27 -1.07 -10.18
C GLU A 252 5.34 -0.10 -10.65
N VAL A 253 5.33 0.30 -11.92
CA VAL A 253 6.26 1.31 -12.45
C VAL A 253 6.09 2.61 -11.65
N LEU A 254 4.85 3.01 -11.38
CA LEU A 254 4.58 4.16 -10.51
C LEU A 254 5.17 3.96 -9.10
N CYS A 255 4.95 2.80 -8.47
CA CYS A 255 5.53 2.50 -7.15
C CYS A 255 7.06 2.56 -7.17
N TRP A 256 7.71 2.06 -8.21
CA TRP A 256 9.17 2.18 -8.40
C TRP A 256 9.61 3.64 -8.53
N VAL A 257 8.93 4.43 -9.35
CA VAL A 257 9.23 5.87 -9.52
C VAL A 257 9.14 6.60 -8.18
N VAL A 258 8.03 6.41 -7.44
CA VAL A 258 7.85 7.03 -6.12
C VAL A 258 8.90 6.54 -5.12
N CYS A 259 9.23 5.24 -5.14
CA CYS A 259 10.29 4.68 -4.29
C CYS A 259 11.65 5.31 -4.56
N ILE A 260 12.01 5.53 -5.84
CA ILE A 260 13.25 6.20 -6.23
C ILE A 260 13.23 7.66 -5.75
N ILE A 261 12.11 8.37 -5.93
CA ILE A 261 11.98 9.74 -5.44
C ILE A 261 12.18 9.78 -3.92
N PHE A 262 11.55 8.90 -3.15
CA PHE A 262 11.73 8.87 -1.69
C PHE A 262 13.17 8.53 -1.29
N PHE A 263 13.81 7.57 -1.97
CA PHE A 263 15.20 7.23 -1.73
C PHE A 263 16.13 8.43 -1.94
N VAL A 264 16.04 9.09 -3.10
CA VAL A 264 16.85 10.27 -3.41
C VAL A 264 16.55 11.41 -2.44
N SER A 265 15.28 11.60 -2.07
CA SER A 265 14.86 12.60 -1.08
C SER A 265 15.44 12.32 0.30
N SER A 266 15.47 11.06 0.75
CA SER A 266 16.13 10.66 2.00
C SER A 266 17.62 10.97 1.97
N CYS A 267 18.33 10.60 0.90
CA CYS A 267 19.75 10.87 0.76
C CYS A 267 20.05 12.37 0.75
N TRP A 268 19.28 13.13 -0.02
CA TRP A 268 19.43 14.58 -0.07
C TRP A 268 19.13 15.23 1.29
N TYR A 269 18.00 14.91 1.90
CA TYR A 269 17.59 15.51 3.17
C TYR A 269 18.55 15.17 4.32
N ALA A 270 19.17 13.99 4.29
CA ALA A 270 20.23 13.63 5.23
C ALA A 270 21.46 14.55 5.13
N SER A 271 21.72 15.15 3.95
CA SER A 271 22.84 16.06 3.73
C SER A 271 22.54 17.52 4.08
N VAL A 272 21.27 17.87 4.29
CA VAL A 272 20.86 19.24 4.61
C VAL A 272 21.00 19.51 6.10
N LYS A 273 21.67 20.61 6.43
CA LYS A 273 21.73 21.11 7.81
C LYS A 273 20.37 21.69 8.19
N GLN A 274 19.77 21.18 9.26
CA GLN A 274 18.54 21.70 9.84
C GLN A 274 18.81 22.21 11.25
N ASP A 275 18.22 23.36 11.58
CA ASP A 275 18.28 23.89 12.94
C ASP A 275 17.46 23.01 13.91
N ASP A 276 16.31 22.51 13.46
CA ASP A 276 15.48 21.57 14.21
C ASP A 276 15.92 20.11 13.98
N LYS A 277 16.88 19.66 14.79
CA LYS A 277 17.41 18.28 14.76
C LYS A 277 16.36 17.21 15.02
N SER A 278 15.34 17.52 15.82
CA SER A 278 14.28 16.57 16.17
C SER A 278 13.40 16.31 14.95
N ASN A 279 12.93 17.40 14.33
CA ASN A 279 12.16 17.35 13.10
C ASN A 279 12.95 16.69 11.97
N TRP A 280 14.24 17.01 11.85
CA TRP A 280 15.14 16.38 10.88
C TRP A 280 15.23 14.85 11.06
N GLY A 281 15.51 14.39 12.28
CA GLY A 281 15.67 12.97 12.58
C GLY A 281 14.37 12.18 12.35
N GLN A 282 13.24 12.71 12.81
CA GLN A 282 11.92 12.11 12.57
C GLN A 282 11.60 12.04 11.07
N THR A 283 11.97 13.10 10.33
CA THR A 283 11.76 13.16 8.89
C THR A 283 12.53 12.06 8.17
N LEU A 284 13.83 12.00 8.45
CA LEU A 284 14.74 11.08 7.81
C LEU A 284 14.37 9.62 8.10
N VAL A 285 14.09 9.29 9.37
CA VAL A 285 13.68 7.94 9.80
C VAL A 285 12.38 7.54 9.11
N GLY A 286 11.40 8.44 9.07
CA GLY A 286 10.12 8.21 8.41
C GLY A 286 10.25 7.88 6.93
N CYS A 287 11.00 8.70 6.20
CA CYS A 287 11.27 8.49 4.78
C CYS A 287 12.07 7.21 4.53
N ALA A 288 13.13 6.98 5.28
CA ALA A 288 14.01 5.83 5.10
C ALA A 288 13.25 4.52 5.31
N LEU A 289 12.44 4.43 6.37
CA LEU A 289 11.65 3.25 6.67
C LEU A 289 10.51 3.05 5.67
N SER A 290 9.81 4.12 5.25
CA SER A 290 8.76 4.04 4.22
C SER A 290 9.34 3.55 2.89
N THR A 291 10.51 4.07 2.51
CA THR A 291 11.27 3.64 1.32
C THR A 291 11.69 2.19 1.45
N LEU A 292 12.22 1.78 2.60
CA LEU A 292 12.67 0.41 2.85
C LEU A 292 11.51 -0.59 2.75
N VAL A 293 10.36 -0.30 3.36
CA VAL A 293 9.15 -1.15 3.27
C VAL A 293 8.71 -1.29 1.82
N LEU A 294 8.63 -0.18 1.08
CA LEU A 294 8.23 -0.21 -0.32
C LEU A 294 9.24 -0.98 -1.19
N LEU A 295 10.54 -0.76 -1.00
CA LEU A 295 11.61 -1.45 -1.71
C LEU A 295 11.59 -2.96 -1.46
N ILE A 296 11.49 -3.38 -0.19
CA ILE A 296 11.39 -4.80 0.17
C ILE A 296 10.17 -5.42 -0.50
N ALA A 297 9.01 -4.76 -0.43
CA ALA A 297 7.79 -5.26 -1.05
C ALA A 297 7.91 -5.39 -2.57
N LEU A 298 8.52 -4.40 -3.24
CA LEU A 298 8.78 -4.42 -4.68
C LEU A 298 9.73 -5.57 -5.06
N VAL A 299 10.84 -5.75 -4.33
CA VAL A 299 11.81 -6.83 -4.58
C VAL A 299 11.19 -8.20 -4.34
N LEU A 300 10.41 -8.38 -3.27
CA LEU A 300 9.71 -9.64 -2.99
C LEU A 300 8.73 -9.98 -4.10
N GLU A 301 8.02 -9.00 -4.66
CA GLU A 301 7.10 -9.23 -5.77
C GLU A 301 7.84 -9.63 -7.06
N VAL A 302 8.94 -8.96 -7.39
CA VAL A 302 9.79 -9.35 -8.54
C VAL A 302 10.29 -10.79 -8.37
N ARG A 303 10.74 -11.17 -7.16
CA ARG A 303 11.15 -12.55 -6.85
C ARG A 303 10.00 -13.54 -7.02
N ARG A 304 8.83 -13.25 -6.46
CA ARG A 304 7.63 -14.10 -6.59
C ARG A 304 7.26 -14.34 -8.06
N ARG A 305 7.34 -13.31 -8.90
CA ARG A 305 7.09 -13.42 -10.34
C ARG A 305 8.10 -14.29 -11.06
N ARG A 306 9.39 -14.12 -10.75
CA ARG A 306 10.46 -14.95 -11.32
C ARG A 306 10.23 -16.42 -10.97
N CYS A 307 9.92 -16.74 -9.73
CA CYS A 307 9.61 -18.11 -9.32
C CYS A 307 8.39 -18.68 -10.06
N ARG A 308 7.30 -17.91 -10.20
CA ARG A 308 6.11 -18.34 -10.96
C ARG A 308 6.41 -18.59 -12.44
N ARG A 309 7.24 -17.76 -13.07
CA ARG A 309 7.66 -17.97 -14.47
C ARG A 309 8.50 -19.22 -14.62
N ASN A 310 9.43 -19.47 -13.68
CA ASN A 310 10.27 -20.66 -13.70
C ASN A 310 9.42 -21.94 -13.50
N ALA A 311 8.45 -21.92 -12.58
CA ALA A 311 7.54 -23.03 -12.35
C ALA A 311 6.62 -23.31 -13.55
N ALA A 312 6.08 -22.27 -14.18
CA ALA A 312 5.28 -22.43 -15.40
C ALA A 312 6.13 -22.93 -16.59
N GLY A 313 7.40 -22.52 -16.66
CA GLY A 313 8.36 -23.03 -17.62
C GLY A 313 8.65 -24.52 -17.43
N SER A 314 8.84 -24.98 -16.19
CA SER A 314 9.05 -26.40 -15.90
C SER A 314 7.81 -27.26 -16.16
N GLU A 315 6.60 -26.77 -15.84
CA GLU A 315 5.35 -27.48 -16.16
C GLU A 315 5.13 -27.58 -17.67
N GLY A 316 5.43 -26.52 -18.44
CA GLY A 316 5.38 -26.56 -19.90
C GLY A 316 6.35 -27.57 -20.50
N VAL A 317 7.56 -27.70 -19.95
CA VAL A 317 8.56 -28.70 -20.38
C VAL A 317 8.11 -30.12 -20.04
N LEU A 318 7.54 -30.34 -18.85
CA LEU A 318 6.97 -31.64 -18.44
C LEU A 318 5.76 -32.04 -19.30
N LEU A 319 4.89 -31.09 -19.66
CA LEU A 319 3.75 -31.36 -20.53
C LEU A 319 4.21 -31.73 -21.95
N ILE A 320 5.24 -31.05 -22.48
CA ILE A 320 5.80 -31.36 -23.79
C ILE A 320 6.49 -32.74 -23.77
N GLN A 321 7.25 -33.08 -22.73
CA GLN A 321 7.86 -34.42 -22.62
C GLN A 321 6.82 -35.55 -22.51
N ASN A 322 5.74 -35.36 -21.76
CA ASN A 322 4.67 -36.37 -21.70
C ASN A 322 3.85 -36.47 -23.00
N THR A 323 3.70 -35.37 -23.75
CA THR A 323 2.97 -35.39 -25.03
C THR A 323 3.78 -36.10 -26.12
N TYR A 324 5.10 -35.94 -26.14
CA TYR A 324 6.00 -36.66 -27.05
C TYR A 324 6.26 -38.12 -26.63
N GLY A 325 6.16 -38.44 -25.33
CA GLY A 325 6.22 -39.83 -24.83
C GLY A 325 4.98 -40.64 -25.19
N HIS A 326 3.77 -40.07 -25.05
CA HIS A 326 2.53 -40.79 -25.34
C HIS A 326 2.19 -40.91 -26.84
N THR A 327 2.71 -40.05 -27.71
CA THR A 327 2.52 -40.21 -29.17
C THR A 327 3.38 -41.32 -29.78
N ARG A 328 4.45 -41.77 -29.10
CA ARG A 328 5.23 -42.94 -29.55
C ARG A 328 4.64 -44.29 -29.12
N VAL A 329 3.86 -44.34 -28.03
CA VAL A 329 3.25 -45.61 -27.56
C VAL A 329 1.87 -45.87 -28.19
N ARG A 330 1.17 -44.84 -28.67
CA ARG A 330 -0.15 -45.02 -29.31
C ARG A 330 -0.14 -45.52 -30.75
N LYS A 331 1.03 -45.72 -31.36
CA LYS A 331 1.16 -46.39 -32.68
C LYS A 331 1.40 -47.91 -32.60
N ALA A 332 1.41 -48.52 -31.41
CA ALA A 332 1.63 -49.97 -31.28
C ALA A 332 0.35 -50.81 -31.06
N TYR A 333 -0.83 -50.20 -30.91
CA TYR A 333 -2.06 -50.94 -30.54
C TYR A 333 -3.31 -50.56 -31.34
N THR A 334 -3.15 -50.24 -32.62
CA THR A 334 -4.29 -50.23 -33.58
C THR A 334 -3.84 -50.88 -34.89
N GLY A 335 -3.77 -52.21 -34.85
CA GLY A 335 -3.52 -53.08 -35.99
C GLY A 335 -4.10 -54.45 -35.70
N ARG A 336 -5.42 -54.50 -35.52
CA ARG A 336 -6.19 -55.76 -35.51
C ARG A 336 -7.09 -55.70 -36.74
N ASP A 337 -6.51 -56.02 -37.88
CA ASP A 337 -7.27 -56.50 -39.02
C ASP A 337 -7.24 -58.02 -39.01
N PHE A 338 -8.45 -58.55 -39.10
CA PHE A 338 -8.83 -59.93 -39.27
C PHE A 338 -8.48 -60.35 -40.70
N GLU A 339 -7.68 -61.41 -40.85
CA GLU A 339 -7.50 -62.31 -42.02
C GLU A 339 -6.16 -63.00 -41.74
N GLY A 340 -5.96 -64.32 -41.71
CA GLY A 340 -6.70 -65.46 -42.20
C GLY A 340 -5.62 -66.48 -42.59
N GLY A 341 -5.57 -67.63 -41.91
CA GLY A 341 -4.96 -68.87 -42.41
C GLY A 341 -3.42 -68.99 -42.43
N GLY A 342 -2.97 -70.20 -42.12
CA GLY A 342 -1.66 -70.72 -42.53
C GLY A 342 -0.70 -70.95 -41.37
N GLY A 343 -0.68 -72.19 -40.87
CA GLY A 343 0.33 -72.63 -39.91
C GLY A 343 1.70 -72.82 -40.56
N TYR A 344 2.75 -72.72 -39.75
CA TYR A 344 3.97 -73.52 -39.79
C TYR A 344 4.69 -73.29 -38.44
N GLU A 345 4.98 -74.39 -37.76
CA GLU A 345 5.89 -74.51 -36.61
C GLU A 345 7.22 -75.12 -37.14
N PRO A 346 8.28 -75.30 -36.34
CA PRO A 346 9.18 -74.36 -35.66
C PRO A 346 10.64 -74.51 -36.17
N LEU A 347 11.63 -73.83 -35.56
CA LEU A 347 13.11 -73.92 -35.67
C LEU A 347 13.70 -72.53 -35.99
N GLY A 348 14.75 -72.01 -35.36
CA GLY A 348 15.66 -72.50 -34.34
C GLY A 348 16.73 -71.43 -34.09
N THR A 349 17.38 -71.52 -32.94
CA THR A 349 18.80 -71.26 -32.65
C THR A 349 19.41 -69.88 -32.91
N ASP A 350 19.96 -69.36 -31.80
CA ASP A 350 21.30 -68.77 -31.65
C ASP A 350 21.67 -67.48 -32.40
N ASP A 351 21.91 -66.42 -31.61
CA ASP A 351 23.22 -65.73 -31.52
C ASP A 351 23.08 -64.54 -30.54
N LEU A 352 23.64 -64.63 -29.33
CA LEU A 352 24.96 -64.11 -28.97
C LEU A 352 25.15 -62.61 -29.27
N HIS A 353 25.07 -61.76 -28.24
CA HIS A 353 26.25 -60.97 -27.85
C HIS A 353 26.12 -60.33 -26.47
N ASP A 354 27.13 -60.63 -25.68
CA ASP A 354 27.51 -60.09 -24.38
C ASP A 354 27.79 -58.58 -24.37
N ALA A 355 27.42 -57.94 -23.26
CA ALA A 355 28.29 -56.99 -22.53
C ALA A 355 27.68 -56.82 -21.13
N TYR A 356 28.07 -57.65 -20.15
CA TYR A 356 29.06 -57.29 -19.13
C TYR A 356 28.92 -55.86 -18.60
N PHE A 357 28.27 -55.71 -17.45
CA PHE A 357 28.93 -55.17 -16.26
C PHE A 357 28.24 -55.71 -15.01
N SER A 358 28.95 -56.63 -14.35
CA SER A 358 28.75 -57.08 -12.99
C SER A 358 29.29 -56.05 -12.01
N SER A 359 28.55 -55.83 -10.93
CA SER A 359 28.99 -55.94 -9.54
C SER A 359 27.76 -55.59 -8.69
N ASP A 360 27.12 -56.54 -8.01
CA ASP A 360 27.60 -57.20 -6.76
C ASP A 360 27.90 -56.11 -5.71
N ASP A 361 27.37 -56.09 -4.49
CA ASP A 361 26.62 -57.07 -3.72
C ASP A 361 26.00 -56.31 -2.51
N ASP A 362 25.28 -57.06 -1.69
CA ASP A 362 24.95 -56.84 -0.27
C ASP A 362 23.50 -56.47 0.03
N ASP A 363 22.63 -57.47 -0.12
CA ASP A 363 21.96 -58.18 0.97
C ASP A 363 21.66 -57.37 2.25
N VAL A 364 20.36 -57.13 2.51
CA VAL A 364 19.76 -57.47 3.80
C VAL A 364 18.34 -57.99 3.57
N ASP A 365 18.16 -59.20 4.10
CA ASP A 365 17.01 -60.09 4.13
C ASP A 365 15.72 -59.53 4.77
N ASP A 366 14.64 -60.25 4.42
CA ASP A 366 13.53 -60.68 5.27
C ASP A 366 12.53 -59.62 5.79
N ASP A 367 11.31 -59.62 5.24
CA ASP A 367 10.30 -60.59 5.68
C ASP A 367 8.97 -60.43 4.93
N GLU A 368 8.34 -61.59 4.71
CA GLU A 368 7.01 -61.83 4.16
C GLU A 368 5.92 -60.99 4.86
N ASP A 369 4.88 -60.57 4.12
CA ASP A 369 3.61 -61.32 4.20
C ASP A 369 2.44 -60.74 3.38
N VAL A 370 1.72 -61.69 2.80
CA VAL A 370 0.28 -61.72 2.51
C VAL A 370 -0.28 -60.80 1.41
N ILE A 371 -0.50 -61.48 0.29
CA ILE A 371 -1.53 -61.25 -0.71
C ILE A 371 -2.91 -61.06 -0.04
N ALA A 372 -3.50 -59.88 -0.22
CA ALA A 372 -4.94 -59.69 -0.17
C ALA A 372 -5.39 -58.88 -1.38
N THR A 373 -5.60 -59.60 -2.49
CA THR A 373 -6.23 -59.13 -3.72
C THR A 373 -7.67 -58.72 -3.42
N THR A 374 -7.87 -57.45 -3.06
CA THR A 374 -9.21 -56.85 -3.04
C THR A 374 -9.32 -55.94 -4.26
N THR A 375 -9.93 -56.46 -5.32
CA THR A 375 -10.45 -55.70 -6.46
C THR A 375 -11.60 -54.79 -5.97
N ALA A 376 -11.24 -53.72 -5.29
CA ALA A 376 -12.11 -52.58 -5.11
C ALA A 376 -12.06 -51.78 -6.43
N ILE A 377 -13.10 -51.94 -7.25
CA ILE A 377 -13.46 -50.96 -8.28
C ILE A 377 -13.83 -49.68 -7.53
N GLY A 378 -12.80 -48.92 -7.17
CA GLY A 378 -12.91 -47.60 -6.58
C GLY A 378 -13.44 -46.66 -7.63
N VAL A 379 -14.74 -46.43 -7.60
CA VAL A 379 -15.32 -45.21 -8.15
C VAL A 379 -14.64 -44.07 -7.39
N TYR A 380 -13.62 -43.48 -8.02
CA TYR A 380 -13.03 -42.21 -7.61
C TYR A 380 -14.15 -41.16 -7.68
N LYS A 381 -14.94 -41.06 -6.62
CA LYS A 381 -15.78 -39.91 -6.34
C LYS A 381 -14.82 -38.80 -5.98
N ASP A 382 -14.44 -38.05 -6.99
CA ASP A 382 -13.63 -36.83 -6.91
C ASP A 382 -14.16 -35.96 -5.75
N PRO A 383 -13.46 -35.88 -4.60
CA PRO A 383 -13.90 -35.10 -3.45
C PRO A 383 -14.00 -33.60 -3.79
N ASP A 384 -13.38 -33.17 -4.90
CA ASP A 384 -13.43 -31.80 -5.37
C ASP A 384 -14.70 -31.46 -6.17
N ALA A 385 -15.43 -32.45 -6.67
CA ALA A 385 -16.65 -32.23 -7.47
C ALA A 385 -17.82 -31.66 -6.63
N ILE A 386 -17.87 -31.92 -5.31
CA ILE A 386 -18.92 -31.40 -4.42
C ILE A 386 -18.57 -29.98 -3.90
N SER A 387 -17.31 -29.54 -4.01
CA SER A 387 -16.88 -28.20 -3.58
C SER A 387 -17.13 -27.10 -4.63
N THR A 388 -17.49 -27.46 -5.86
CA THR A 388 -17.64 -26.50 -6.98
C THR A 388 -19.04 -25.92 -7.09
N THR A 389 -20.09 -26.62 -6.66
CA THR A 389 -21.49 -26.15 -6.76
C THR A 389 -21.91 -25.21 -5.61
N SER A 390 -21.23 -25.23 -4.46
CA SER A 390 -21.49 -24.30 -3.34
C SER A 390 -20.76 -22.96 -3.47
N ARG A 391 -19.81 -22.84 -4.40
CA ARG A 391 -18.96 -21.64 -4.57
C ARG A 391 -19.46 -20.61 -5.60
N GLN A 392 -20.55 -20.91 -6.31
CA GLN A 392 -21.03 -20.11 -7.44
C GLN A 392 -22.25 -19.23 -7.13
N LYS A 393 -22.65 -19.11 -5.85
CA LYS A 393 -23.48 -17.99 -5.36
C LYS A 393 -22.59 -16.89 -4.76
N ARG A 394 -21.51 -16.52 -5.46
CA ARG A 394 -20.82 -15.26 -5.17
C ARG A 394 -21.80 -14.15 -5.52
N GLY A 395 -22.38 -13.54 -4.48
CA GLY A 395 -23.28 -12.42 -4.60
C GLY A 395 -22.72 -11.41 -5.58
N ARG A 396 -23.53 -10.99 -6.55
CA ARG A 396 -23.26 -9.83 -7.39
C ARG A 396 -22.81 -8.71 -6.45
N GLU A 397 -21.57 -8.25 -6.60
CA GLU A 397 -21.10 -7.06 -5.89
C GLU A 397 -22.11 -5.94 -6.14
N HIS A 398 -22.54 -5.28 -5.06
CA HIS A 398 -23.59 -4.28 -5.15
C HIS A 398 -23.10 -3.11 -6.03
N PRO A 399 -23.90 -2.64 -7.01
CA PRO A 399 -23.46 -1.60 -7.94
C PRO A 399 -23.00 -0.32 -7.24
N LEU A 400 -23.62 0.03 -6.10
CA LEU A 400 -23.23 1.20 -5.30
C LEU A 400 -21.83 1.08 -4.69
N PHE A 401 -21.46 -0.11 -4.18
CA PHE A 401 -20.12 -0.32 -3.62
C PHE A 401 -19.06 -0.22 -4.72
N VAL A 402 -19.31 -0.86 -5.87
CA VAL A 402 -18.41 -0.78 -7.04
C VAL A 402 -18.27 0.65 -7.55
N TRP A 403 -19.37 1.42 -7.58
CA TRP A 403 -19.35 2.83 -7.95
C TRP A 403 -18.52 3.65 -6.96
N PHE A 404 -18.77 3.50 -5.66
CA PHE A 404 -18.08 4.24 -4.61
C PHE A 404 -16.57 3.96 -4.61
N GLU A 405 -16.20 2.70 -4.77
CA GLU A 405 -14.81 2.29 -4.88
C GLU A 405 -14.12 2.89 -6.11
N ARG A 406 -14.78 2.88 -7.28
CA ARG A 406 -14.27 3.52 -8.49
C ARG A 406 -14.13 5.02 -8.31
N PHE A 407 -15.07 5.65 -7.62
CA PHE A 407 -15.04 7.07 -7.30
C PHE A 407 -13.83 7.43 -6.43
N LEU A 408 -13.60 6.70 -5.32
CA LEU A 408 -12.43 6.90 -4.48
C LEU A 408 -11.13 6.69 -5.26
N GLY A 409 -11.05 5.60 -6.03
CA GLY A 409 -9.89 5.31 -6.87
C GLY A 409 -9.63 6.39 -7.92
N LEU A 410 -10.68 6.89 -8.58
CA LEU A 410 -10.57 7.96 -9.57
C LEU A 410 -10.02 9.24 -8.93
N LEU A 411 -10.54 9.65 -7.77
CA LEU A 411 -10.05 10.84 -7.06
C LEU A 411 -8.58 10.70 -6.63
N SER A 412 -8.16 9.53 -6.15
CA SER A 412 -6.76 9.27 -5.81
C SER A 412 -5.85 9.34 -7.04
N VAL A 413 -6.28 8.79 -8.18
CA VAL A 413 -5.51 8.85 -9.43
C VAL A 413 -5.43 10.28 -9.98
N LEU A 414 -6.54 11.02 -10.01
CA LEU A 414 -6.54 12.41 -10.45
C LEU A 414 -5.64 13.28 -9.57
N SER A 415 -5.69 13.08 -8.25
CA SER A 415 -4.84 13.82 -7.31
C SER A 415 -3.36 13.47 -7.48
N LEU A 416 -3.04 12.20 -7.74
CA LEU A 416 -1.68 11.79 -8.08
C LEU A 416 -1.19 12.45 -9.37
N LEU A 417 -2.02 12.48 -10.42
CA LEU A 417 -1.66 13.14 -11.69
C LEU A 417 -1.41 14.64 -11.48
N ALA A 418 -2.23 15.30 -10.65
CA ALA A 418 -2.02 16.70 -10.29
C ALA A 418 -0.69 16.90 -9.55
N ILE A 419 -0.36 16.05 -8.57
CA ILE A 419 0.92 16.11 -7.85
C ILE A 419 2.09 15.93 -8.81
N LEU A 420 2.03 14.94 -9.71
CA LEU A 420 3.10 14.71 -10.69
C LEU A 420 3.27 15.90 -11.63
N ALA A 421 2.17 16.48 -12.12
CA ALA A 421 2.21 17.68 -12.95
C ALA A 421 2.82 18.88 -12.21
N PHE A 422 2.48 19.06 -10.93
CA PHE A 422 3.03 20.12 -10.09
C PHE A 422 4.50 19.88 -9.74
N CYS A 423 4.91 18.63 -9.48
CA CYS A 423 6.33 18.26 -9.34
C CYS A 423 7.12 18.61 -10.60
N LEU A 424 6.60 18.28 -11.80
CA LEU A 424 7.26 18.59 -13.06
C LEU A 424 7.32 20.10 -13.33
N THR A 425 6.26 20.82 -13.01
CA THR A 425 6.20 22.29 -13.13
C THR A 425 7.22 22.95 -12.21
N ALA A 426 7.24 22.54 -10.94
CA ALA A 426 8.21 23.01 -9.95
C ALA A 426 9.64 22.65 -10.35
N LEU A 427 9.87 21.45 -10.89
CA LEU A 427 11.18 21.04 -11.39
C LEU A 427 11.63 21.93 -12.56
N GLY A 428 10.73 22.26 -13.49
CA GLY A 428 11.00 23.18 -14.61
C GLY A 428 11.40 24.58 -14.13
N TRP A 429 10.67 25.13 -13.16
CA TRP A 429 11.01 26.44 -12.58
C TRP A 429 12.32 26.45 -11.79
N ASN A 430 12.71 25.31 -11.23
CA ASN A 430 13.90 25.17 -10.39
C ASN A 430 15.06 24.48 -11.10
N TRP A 431 15.00 24.35 -12.43
CA TRP A 431 16.09 23.76 -13.22
C TRP A 431 17.34 24.64 -13.20
N HIS A 432 17.14 25.97 -13.21
CA HIS A 432 18.22 26.96 -13.22
C HIS A 432 18.54 27.54 -11.84
N THR A 433 17.72 27.27 -10.83
CA THR A 433 17.98 27.74 -9.46
C THR A 433 19.15 26.96 -8.87
N PRO A 434 20.23 27.62 -8.40
CA PRO A 434 21.32 26.92 -7.73
C PRO A 434 20.78 26.13 -6.54
N ARG A 435 20.91 24.80 -6.60
CA ARG A 435 20.43 23.90 -5.51
C ARG A 435 21.40 23.81 -4.35
N TYR A 436 22.63 24.27 -4.56
CA TYR A 436 23.72 24.28 -3.59
C TYR A 436 24.22 25.70 -3.45
N CYS A 437 24.21 26.21 -2.23
CA CYS A 437 25.04 27.36 -1.89
C CYS A 437 26.50 26.91 -1.94
N THR A 438 27.22 27.31 -2.99
CA THR A 438 28.66 27.04 -3.14
C THR A 438 29.52 27.99 -2.29
N SER A 439 28.94 28.99 -1.65
CA SER A 439 29.66 29.98 -0.86
C SER A 439 29.47 29.74 0.63
N THR A 440 30.57 29.36 1.30
CA THR A 440 30.70 29.35 2.78
C THR A 440 30.62 30.73 3.42
N HIS A 441 30.49 31.80 2.63
CA HIS A 441 30.50 33.19 3.09
C HIS A 441 29.24 34.00 2.76
N ALA A 442 28.22 33.39 2.14
CA ALA A 442 26.93 34.06 1.97
C ALA A 442 26.13 33.94 3.28
N PRO A 443 25.83 35.03 4.00
CA PRO A 443 25.14 34.99 5.29
C PRO A 443 23.69 34.47 5.20
N ASN A 444 23.16 34.26 3.99
CA ASN A 444 21.82 33.72 3.75
C ASN A 444 21.84 32.29 3.19
N CYS A 445 23.00 31.63 3.18
CA CYS A 445 23.18 30.25 2.77
C CYS A 445 23.24 29.34 4.01
N HIS A 446 22.07 29.03 4.57
CA HIS A 446 21.90 28.03 5.63
C HIS A 446 21.49 26.68 5.08
#